data_AF-Q4S9X9-F1
#
_entry.id   AF-Q4S9X9-F1
#
_cell.length_a   1.000
_cell.length_b   1.000
_cell.length_c   1.000
_cell.angle_alpha   90.00
_cell.angle_beta   90.00
_cell.angle_gamma   90.00
#
_symmetry.space_group_name_H-M   'P 1'
#
loop_
_entity.id
_entity.type
_entity.pdbx_description
1 polymer ?
#
loop_
_entity_poly.entity_id
_entity_poly.type
_entity_poly.pdbx_seq_one_letter_code
_entity_poly.pdbx_strand_id
1 'polypeptide(L)'
;MLGPPDTVVDLGETEVSEEIFMEYLSSLGESTYRGDRYRLFEHNCNTFTNEVAQFLTGSSIPSYITDLPSEVLSTPFGQMLRPILDSIHIAPPGGNVI
;
A
#
# COMPACT_ATOMS: atom_id res chain seq x y z
N MET A 1 -14.45 -2.40 -10.58
CA MET A 1 -14.38 -1.50 -9.41
C MET A 1 -14.56 -2.34 -8.15
N LEU A 2 -13.82 -2.04 -7.09
CA LEU A 2 -13.87 -2.80 -5.83
C LEU A 2 -15.16 -2.54 -5.00
N GLY A 3 -15.98 -1.56 -5.40
CA GLY A 3 -17.17 -1.18 -4.65
C GLY A 3 -16.82 -0.28 -3.44
N PRO A 4 -17.77 -0.03 -2.52
CA PRO A 4 -17.49 0.67 -1.28
C PRO A 4 -16.52 -0.14 -0.39
N PRO A 5 -15.71 0.53 0.45
CA PRO A 5 -14.80 -0.17 1.36
C PRO A 5 -15.55 -0.96 2.42
N ASP A 6 -15.02 -2.14 2.80
CA ASP A 6 -15.59 -2.97 3.87
C ASP A 6 -15.48 -2.31 5.25
N THR A 7 -14.43 -1.51 5.46
CA THR A 7 -14.17 -0.80 6.72
C THR A 7 -13.45 0.52 6.44
N VAL A 8 -13.82 1.56 7.18
CA VAL A 8 -13.17 2.87 7.16
C VAL A 8 -12.54 3.09 8.53
N VAL A 9 -11.25 3.43 8.55
CA VAL A 9 -10.46 3.66 9.77
C VAL A 9 -9.97 5.09 9.76
N ASP A 10 -10.22 5.82 10.84
CA ASP A 10 -9.68 7.16 11.06
C ASP A 10 -8.21 7.09 11.48
N LEU A 11 -7.35 7.86 10.82
CA LEU A 11 -5.91 7.92 11.08
C LEU A 11 -5.49 9.26 11.71
N GLY A 12 -6.44 10.18 11.91
CA GLY A 12 -6.21 11.50 12.49
C GLY A 12 -6.18 12.62 11.45
N GLU A 13 -5.65 13.76 11.89
CA GLU A 13 -5.61 15.00 11.10
C GLU A 13 -4.17 15.34 10.71
N THR A 14 -4.01 16.10 9.63
CA THR A 14 -2.71 16.55 9.12
C THR A 14 -2.72 18.06 8.89
N GLU A 15 -1.58 18.70 9.12
CA GLU A 15 -1.33 20.10 8.74
C GLU A 15 -0.69 20.21 7.34
N VAL A 16 -0.36 19.08 6.70
CA VAL A 16 0.20 19.06 5.35
C VAL A 16 -0.85 19.59 4.37
N SER A 17 -0.49 20.62 3.61
CA SER A 17 -1.36 21.16 2.58
C SER A 17 -1.54 20.19 1.40
N GLU A 18 -2.64 20.33 0.68
CA GLU A 18 -2.89 19.55 -0.53
C GLU A 18 -1.75 19.67 -1.56
N GLU A 19 -1.22 20.88 -1.77
CA GLU A 19 -0.10 21.13 -2.68
C GLU A 19 1.14 20.31 -2.30
N ILE A 20 1.56 20.37 -1.04
CA ILE A 20 2.72 19.60 -0.54
C ILE A 20 2.45 18.10 -0.65
N PHE A 21 1.23 17.67 -0.36
CA PHE A 21 0.87 16.26 -0.44
C PHE A 21 0.92 15.74 -1.88
N MET A 22 0.44 16.52 -2.85
CA MET A 22 0.49 16.16 -4.27
C MET A 22 1.93 16.11 -4.79
N GLU A 23 2.79 17.05 -4.40
CA GLU A 23 4.22 16.99 -4.72
C GLU A 23 4.89 15.74 -4.13
N TYR A 24 4.57 15.40 -2.88
CA TYR A 24 5.05 14.19 -2.23
C TYR A 24 4.61 12.92 -2.98
N LEU A 25 3.33 12.82 -3.34
CA LEU A 25 2.81 11.68 -4.12
C LEU A 25 3.45 11.57 -5.51
N SER A 26 3.65 12.69 -6.19
CA SER A 26 4.35 12.74 -7.48
C SER A 26 5.78 12.21 -7.34
N SER A 27 6.51 12.68 -6.33
CA SER A 27 7.86 12.22 -6.02
C SER A 27 7.92 10.71 -5.75
N LEU A 28 6.98 10.18 -4.95
CA LEU A 28 6.86 8.74 -4.70
C LEU A 28 6.58 7.95 -6.00
N GLY A 29 5.66 8.44 -6.82
CA GLY A 29 5.29 7.84 -8.10
C GLY A 29 6.42 7.81 -9.12
N GLU A 30 7.34 8.79 -9.08
CA GLU A 30 8.54 8.84 -9.91
C GLU A 30 9.72 8.04 -9.34
N SER A 31 9.65 7.62 -8.08
CA SER A 31 10.74 6.94 -7.38
C SER A 31 10.33 5.58 -6.82
N THR A 32 10.06 5.50 -5.52
CA THR A 32 9.90 4.27 -4.75
C THR A 32 8.62 3.50 -5.10
N TYR A 33 7.57 4.19 -5.56
CA TYR A 33 6.26 3.60 -5.86
C TYR A 33 5.90 3.61 -7.34
N ARG A 34 6.91 3.61 -8.21
CA ARG A 34 6.71 3.29 -9.63
C ARG A 34 6.04 1.92 -9.78
N GLY A 35 5.14 1.78 -10.76
CA GLY A 35 4.37 0.53 -10.94
C GLY A 35 5.23 -0.73 -11.15
N ASP A 36 6.43 -0.58 -11.72
CA ASP A 36 7.40 -1.68 -11.90
C ASP A 36 8.09 -2.14 -10.58
N ARG A 37 7.95 -1.35 -9.51
CA ARG A 37 8.45 -1.65 -8.16
C ARG A 37 7.47 -2.42 -7.30
N TYR A 38 6.22 -2.60 -7.73
CA TYR A 38 5.22 -3.35 -6.97
C TYR A 38 5.67 -4.79 -6.71
N ARG A 39 5.57 -5.23 -5.45
CA ARG A 39 5.81 -6.60 -4.99
C ARG A 39 4.72 -6.96 -4.00
N LEU A 40 3.97 -8.04 -4.28
CA LEU A 40 2.77 -8.37 -3.51
C LEU A 40 3.02 -8.50 -2.01
N PHE A 41 4.16 -9.05 -1.59
CA PHE A 41 4.44 -9.27 -0.18
C PHE A 41 5.25 -8.15 0.48
N GLU A 42 6.19 -7.55 -0.24
CA GLU A 42 7.15 -6.61 0.35
C GLU A 42 6.83 -5.14 0.05
N HIS A 43 6.21 -4.84 -1.11
CA HIS A 43 6.06 -3.47 -1.60
C HIS A 43 4.74 -3.28 -2.34
N ASN A 44 3.65 -3.29 -1.58
CA ASN A 44 2.28 -3.31 -2.09
C ASN A 44 1.50 -2.04 -1.67
N CYS A 45 0.18 -2.06 -1.89
CA CYS A 45 -0.70 -0.95 -1.51
C CYS A 45 -0.67 -0.62 -0.02
N ASN A 46 -0.51 -1.62 0.85
CA ASN A 46 -0.48 -1.44 2.30
C ASN A 46 0.85 -0.82 2.74
N THR A 47 1.97 -1.18 2.10
CA THR A 47 3.27 -0.51 2.30
C THR A 47 3.16 0.97 1.95
N PHE A 48 2.61 1.28 0.77
CA PHE A 48 2.34 2.65 0.34
C PHE A 48 1.46 3.42 1.33
N THR A 49 0.30 2.86 1.68
CA THR A 49 -0.63 3.52 2.60
C THR A 49 -0.02 3.72 3.98
N ASN A 50 0.79 2.79 4.48
CA ASN A 50 1.47 2.96 5.76
C ASN A 50 2.48 4.11 5.74
N GLU A 51 3.31 4.23 4.70
CA GLU A 51 4.27 5.34 4.59
C GLU A 51 3.57 6.69 4.42
N VAL A 52 2.52 6.75 3.61
CA VAL A 52 1.71 7.97 3.43
C VAL A 52 1.00 8.36 4.74
N ALA A 53 0.44 7.39 5.48
CA ALA A 53 -0.17 7.65 6.78
C ALA A 53 0.85 8.22 7.78
N GLN A 54 2.06 7.66 7.82
CA GLN A 54 3.14 8.15 8.69
C GLN A 54 3.58 9.56 8.29
N PHE A 55 3.68 9.86 7.01
CA PHE A 55 4.01 11.21 6.53
C PHE A 55 2.95 12.25 6.94
N LEU A 56 1.67 11.92 6.77
CA LEU A 56 0.58 12.87 7.04
C LEU A 56 0.29 13.03 8.54
N THR A 57 0.30 11.93 9.30
CA THR A 57 -0.26 11.89 10.66
C THR A 57 0.73 11.42 11.72
N GLY A 58 1.92 10.96 11.32
CA GLY A 58 2.85 10.26 12.22
C GLY A 58 2.39 8.87 12.68
N SER A 59 1.20 8.43 12.26
CA SER A 59 0.60 7.15 12.65
C SER A 59 0.79 6.07 11.60
N SER A 60 0.90 4.83 12.05
CA SER A 60 0.87 3.64 11.18
C SER A 60 -0.55 3.14 10.98
N ILE A 61 -0.80 2.45 9.86
CA ILE A 61 -2.03 1.69 9.69
C ILE A 61 -2.04 0.47 10.63
N PRO A 62 -3.21 -0.13 10.92
CA PRO A 62 -3.29 -1.30 11.80
C PRO A 62 -2.39 -2.46 11.36
N SER A 63 -1.64 -3.03 12.30
CA SER A 63 -0.59 -4.00 11.98
C SER A 63 -1.11 -5.28 11.33
N TYR A 64 -2.35 -5.71 11.63
CA TYR A 64 -2.96 -6.87 10.98
C TYR A 64 -3.06 -6.72 9.44
N ILE A 65 -3.00 -5.49 8.92
CA ILE A 65 -2.99 -5.20 7.48
C ILE A 65 -1.56 -5.32 6.91
N THR A 66 -0.55 -4.83 7.64
CA THR A 66 0.87 -4.86 7.21
C THR A 66 1.53 -6.20 7.46
N ASP A 67 1.06 -6.97 8.44
CA ASP A 67 1.63 -8.25 8.86
C ASP A 67 1.09 -9.43 8.04
N LEU A 68 -0.04 -9.25 7.34
CA LEU A 68 -0.70 -10.27 6.52
C LEU A 68 0.27 -11.00 5.55
N PRO A 69 1.18 -10.33 4.82
CA PRO A 69 2.20 -11.01 4.02
C PRO A 69 3.04 -12.02 4.80
N SER A 70 3.53 -11.61 5.97
CA SER A 70 4.36 -12.44 6.84
C SER A 70 3.58 -13.61 7.42
N GLU A 71 2.32 -13.39 7.81
CA GLU A 71 1.42 -14.44 8.28
C GLU A 71 1.18 -15.50 7.20
N VAL A 72 0.92 -15.09 5.96
CA VAL A 72 0.75 -16.02 4.83
C VAL A 72 2.03 -16.81 4.59
N LEU A 73 3.17 -16.14 4.49
CA LEU A 73 4.47 -16.77 4.23
C LEU A 73 4.97 -17.64 5.39
N SER A 74 4.45 -17.46 6.61
CA SER A 74 4.77 -18.34 7.74
C SER A 74 4.18 -19.75 7.61
N THR A 75 3.25 -19.97 6.67
CA THR A 75 2.59 -21.26 6.45
C THR A 75 3.28 -22.08 5.35
N PRO A 76 3.27 -23.43 5.44
CA PRO A 76 3.78 -24.29 4.36
C PRO A 76 3.09 -24.03 3.01
N PHE A 77 1.80 -23.72 3.03
CA PHE A 77 1.04 -23.39 1.83
C PHE A 77 1.50 -22.06 1.21
N GLY A 78 1.69 -21.01 2.01
CA GLY A 78 2.20 -19.73 1.53
C GLY A 78 3.60 -19.86 0.91
N GLN A 79 4.47 -20.67 1.52
CA GLN A 79 5.79 -20.96 0.95
C GLN A 79 5.70 -21.66 -0.40
N MET A 80 4.79 -22.63 -0.56
CA MET A 80 4.57 -23.30 -1.85
C MET A 80 4.03 -22.35 -2.93
N LEU A 81 3.19 -21.39 -2.56
CA LEU A 81 2.61 -20.43 -3.50
C LEU A 81 3.51 -19.23 -3.80
N ARG A 82 4.55 -18.99 -3.02
CA ARG A 82 5.41 -17.81 -3.15
C ARG A 82 5.83 -17.50 -4.60
N PRO A 83 6.33 -18.46 -5.41
CA PRO A 83 6.74 -18.15 -6.79
C PRO A 83 5.59 -17.65 -7.68
N ILE A 84 4.36 -18.11 -7.42
CA ILE A 84 3.17 -17.67 -8.14
C ILE A 84 2.79 -16.27 -7.66
N LEU A 85 2.78 -16.06 -6.35
CA LEU A 85 2.38 -14.80 -5.72
C LEU A 85 3.34 -13.65 -6.03
N ASP A 86 4.64 -13.93 -6.17
CA ASP A 86 5.66 -12.94 -6.58
C ASP A 86 5.43 -12.40 -8.00
N SER A 87 4.69 -13.13 -8.84
CA SER A 87 4.34 -12.70 -10.21
C SER A 87 3.04 -11.89 -10.29
N ILE A 88 2.32 -11.75 -9.18
CA ILE A 88 1.03 -11.06 -9.14
C ILE A 88 1.25 -9.56 -8.98
N HIS A 89 0.65 -8.80 -9.91
CA HIS A 89 0.51 -7.35 -9.82
C HIS A 89 -0.96 -7.00 -9.61
N ILE A 90 -1.25 -6.19 -8.58
CA ILE A 90 -2.60 -5.74 -8.27
C ILE A 90 -2.74 -4.28 -8.71
N ALA A 91 -3.65 -4.03 -9.65
CA ALA A 91 -4.02 -2.69 -10.10
C ALA A 91 -5.54 -2.65 -10.32
N PRO A 92 -6.33 -2.19 -9.32
CA PRO A 92 -7.77 -2.09 -9.45
C PRO A 92 -8.13 -1.10 -10.60
N PRO A 93 -9.06 -1.46 -11.50
CA PRO A 93 -9.45 -0.57 -12.59
C PRO A 93 -10.23 0.63 -12.05
N GLY A 94 -9.93 1.82 -12.58
CA GLY A 94 -10.64 3.07 -12.27
C GLY A 94 -9.76 4.21 -11.73
N GLY A 95 -8.47 3.97 -11.49
CA GLY A 95 -7.51 5.03 -11.15
C GLY A 95 -7.05 5.80 -12.38
N ASN A 96 -6.99 7.13 -12.28
CA ASN A 96 -6.24 7.96 -13.24
C ASN A 96 -4.79 8.06 -12.76
N VAL A 97 -3.84 8.00 -13.69
CA VAL A 97 -2.46 8.37 -13.40
C VAL A 97 -2.45 9.89 -13.21
N ILE A 98 -1.99 10.32 -12.03
CA ILE A 98 -1.84 11.73 -11.68
C ILE A 98 -0.48 12.23 -12.17
#